data_AF-A0A021VUR7-F1
#
_entry.id   AF-A0A021VUR7-F1
#
_cell.length_a   1.000
_cell.length_b   1.000
_cell.length_c   1.000
_cell.angle_alpha   90.00
_cell.angle_beta   90.00
_cell.angle_gamma   90.00
#
_symmetry.space_group_name_H-M   'P 1'
#
loop_
_entity.id
_entity.type
_entity.pdbx_description
1 polymer ?
#
loop_
_entity_poly.entity_id
_entity_poly.type
_entity_poly.pdbx_seq_one_letter_code
_entity_poly.pdbx_strand_id
1 'polypeptide(L)'
;MPMFPLGSVLLPGMPLPLRVFEPRYVAMLSSVLGEAEREFGVVLIERGSEVGGGDVRFGVGTVARIASVEIGEGSIVLVAVGTDRFEVVRWLGDDPFPRAEVRELAPWALDAPDIAALADAEALVRATLTRASEFVELRWSPDVELSEDPADRLWQVAGIAPLGSLDQYALLRSRTPAELLATLVEETRAADVRLTAGWADDREDDDDLT
;
A
#
# COMPACT_ATOMS: atom_id res chain seq x y z
N MET A 1 -13.58 -12.47 -7.41
CA MET A 1 -13.51 -11.35 -6.45
C MET A 1 -13.76 -10.03 -7.17
N PRO A 2 -14.55 -9.09 -6.63
CA PRO A 2 -14.61 -7.69 -7.08
C PRO A 2 -13.26 -7.01 -6.90
N MET A 3 -12.84 -6.18 -7.86
CA MET A 3 -11.50 -5.60 -7.89
C MET A 3 -11.55 -4.07 -7.97
N PHE A 4 -10.69 -3.41 -7.21
CA PHE A 4 -10.50 -1.96 -7.19
C PHE A 4 -9.04 -1.63 -7.54
N PRO A 5 -8.70 -1.43 -8.83
CA PRO A 5 -7.38 -0.95 -9.23
C PRO A 5 -7.10 0.46 -8.72
N LEU A 6 -5.91 0.69 -8.18
CA LEU A 6 -5.44 1.98 -7.65
C LEU A 6 -4.04 2.33 -8.19
N GLY A 7 -3.67 3.61 -8.15
CA GLY A 7 -2.33 4.12 -8.39
C GLY A 7 -1.41 4.01 -7.17
N SER A 8 -1.89 3.37 -6.09
CA SER A 8 -1.11 3.10 -4.87
C SER A 8 -1.28 1.64 -4.43
N VAL A 9 -0.31 1.15 -3.66
CA VAL A 9 -0.32 -0.21 -3.12
C VAL A 9 -1.01 -0.22 -1.76
N LEU A 10 -1.90 -1.19 -1.56
CA LEU A 10 -2.37 -1.58 -0.24
C LEU A 10 -1.51 -2.73 0.28
N LEU A 11 -0.78 -2.53 1.37
CA LEU A 11 -0.09 -3.61 2.08
C LEU A 11 -1.01 -4.21 3.17
N PRO A 12 -0.82 -5.49 3.54
CA PRO A 12 -1.51 -6.10 4.68
C PRO A 12 -1.40 -5.25 5.95
N GLY A 13 -2.46 -5.21 6.75
CA GLY A 13 -2.54 -4.45 7.99
C GLY A 13 -2.62 -2.92 7.85
N MET A 14 -2.52 -2.39 6.63
CA MET A 14 -2.60 -0.93 6.39
C MET A 14 -4.03 -0.48 6.09
N PRO A 15 -4.44 0.72 6.55
CA PRO A 15 -5.76 1.25 6.24
C PRO A 15 -5.79 1.87 4.84
N LEU A 16 -6.96 1.75 4.21
CA LEU A 16 -7.28 2.31 2.92
C LEU A 16 -8.54 3.18 3.05
N PRO A 17 -8.38 4.48 3.35
CA PRO A 17 -9.49 5.43 3.27
C PRO A 17 -9.82 5.71 1.79
N LEU A 18 -11.07 5.53 1.40
CA LEU A 18 -11.55 5.80 0.05
C LEU A 18 -12.76 6.74 0.07
N ARG A 19 -12.82 7.60 -0.96
CA ARG A 19 -14.01 8.34 -1.33
C ARG A 19 -14.41 7.94 -2.75
N VAL A 20 -15.52 7.23 -2.87
CA VAL A 20 -15.97 6.60 -4.10
C VAL A 20 -17.18 7.34 -4.65
N PHE A 21 -17.06 7.81 -5.89
CA PHE A 21 -18.13 8.50 -6.63
C PHE A 21 -18.34 7.93 -8.04
N GLU A 22 -17.41 7.14 -8.56
CA GLU A 22 -17.52 6.56 -9.90
C GLU A 22 -18.61 5.46 -9.92
N PRO A 23 -19.59 5.50 -10.85
CA PRO A 23 -20.76 4.61 -10.83
C PRO A 23 -20.43 3.12 -10.77
N ARG A 24 -19.38 2.67 -11.47
CA ARG A 24 -18.92 1.28 -11.44
C ARG A 24 -18.50 0.83 -10.05
N TYR A 25 -17.79 1.68 -9.30
CA TYR A 25 -17.34 1.34 -7.96
C TYR A 25 -18.44 1.52 -6.92
N VAL A 26 -19.42 2.40 -7.15
CA VAL A 26 -20.65 2.43 -6.34
C VAL A 26 -21.44 1.12 -6.49
N ALA A 27 -21.53 0.60 -7.72
CA ALA A 27 -22.13 -0.71 -7.98
C ALA A 27 -21.32 -1.85 -7.34
N MET A 28 -19.98 -1.77 -7.40
CA MET A 28 -19.08 -2.72 -6.75
C MET A 28 -19.31 -2.75 -5.24
N LEU A 29 -19.30 -1.59 -4.58
CA LEU A 29 -19.50 -1.49 -3.13
C LEU A 29 -20.88 -1.98 -2.72
N SER A 30 -21.91 -1.70 -3.52
CA SER A 30 -23.26 -2.24 -3.28
C SER A 30 -23.28 -3.78 -3.32
N SER A 31 -22.52 -4.39 -4.24
CA SER A 31 -22.34 -5.85 -4.28
C SER A 31 -21.54 -6.38 -3.09
N VAL A 32 -20.45 -5.71 -2.71
CA VAL A 32 -19.55 -6.13 -1.63
C VAL A 32 -20.22 -6.03 -0.25
N LEU A 33 -20.97 -4.96 0.00
CA LEU A 33 -21.64 -4.73 1.28
C LEU A 33 -22.77 -5.73 1.57
N GLY A 34 -23.29 -6.41 0.53
CA GLY A 34 -24.26 -7.49 0.67
C GLY A 34 -23.65 -8.84 1.08
N GLU A 35 -22.33 -8.99 0.95
CA GLU A 35 -21.62 -10.21 1.34
C GLU A 35 -21.25 -10.20 2.83
N ALA A 36 -21.06 -11.38 3.41
CA ALA A 36 -20.71 -11.52 4.83
C ALA A 36 -19.34 -10.91 5.16
N GLU A 37 -18.34 -11.19 4.32
CA GLU A 37 -16.94 -10.77 4.56
C GLU A 37 -16.67 -9.30 4.19
N ARG A 38 -17.47 -8.73 3.27
CA ARG A 38 -17.33 -7.33 2.79
C ARG A 38 -15.92 -7.02 2.27
N GLU A 39 -15.46 -7.87 1.35
CA GLU A 39 -14.11 -7.83 0.80
C GLU A 39 -14.07 -7.50 -0.70
N PHE A 40 -13.00 -6.83 -1.10
CA PHE A 40 -12.63 -6.61 -2.50
C PHE A 40 -11.12 -6.66 -2.66
N GLY A 41 -10.62 -6.97 -3.86
CA GLY A 41 -9.19 -7.02 -4.13
C GLY A 41 -8.66 -5.65 -4.58
N VAL A 42 -7.52 -5.24 -4.06
CA VAL A 42 -6.80 -4.03 -4.49
C VAL A 42 -5.53 -4.43 -5.23
N VAL A 43 -5.32 -3.85 -6.41
CA VAL A 43 -4.10 -4.04 -7.21
C VAL A 43 -3.57 -2.69 -7.68
N LEU A 44 -2.24 -2.61 -7.86
CA LEU A 44 -1.61 -1.44 -8.44
C LEU A 44 -1.87 -1.39 -9.96
N ILE A 45 -2.11 -0.20 -10.49
CA ILE A 45 -2.15 0.09 -11.92
C ILE A 45 -0.71 0.22 -12.45
N GLU A 46 -0.35 -0.60 -13.43
CA GLU A 46 0.94 -0.57 -14.13
C GLU A 46 0.98 0.56 -15.17
N ARG A 47 -0.09 0.70 -15.96
CA ARG A 47 -0.24 1.76 -16.98
C ARG A 47 -1.71 2.12 -17.16
N GLY A 48 -2.00 3.42 -17.32
CA GLY A 48 -3.36 3.93 -17.48
C GLY A 48 -3.78 4.82 -16.30
N SER A 49 -5.08 5.09 -16.20
CA SER A 49 -5.67 5.91 -15.13
C SER A 49 -6.65 5.06 -14.32
N GLU A 50 -6.78 5.37 -13.03
CA GLU A 50 -7.84 4.82 -12.16
C GLU A 50 -9.24 5.10 -12.69
N VAL A 51 -9.39 6.12 -13.55
CA VAL A 51 -10.67 6.62 -14.08
C VAL A 51 -10.84 6.19 -15.55
N GLY A 52 -12.00 5.64 -15.89
CA GLY A 52 -12.39 5.37 -17.28
C GLY A 52 -12.04 3.99 -17.85
N GLY A 53 -11.31 3.14 -17.11
CA GLY A 53 -10.98 1.77 -17.50
C GLY A 53 -9.88 1.64 -18.58
N GLY A 54 -9.56 0.41 -18.98
CA GLY A 54 -8.49 0.12 -19.95
C GLY A 54 -7.07 0.14 -19.37
N ASP A 55 -6.97 0.13 -18.04
CA ASP A 55 -5.71 0.07 -17.31
C ASP A 55 -5.05 -1.30 -17.38
N VAL A 56 -3.71 -1.31 -17.47
CA VAL A 56 -2.88 -2.50 -17.27
C VAL A 56 -2.63 -2.62 -15.78
N ARG A 57 -2.89 -3.80 -15.23
CA ARG A 57 -2.92 -4.05 -13.78
C ARG A 57 -1.83 -5.04 -13.42
N PHE A 58 -1.18 -4.76 -12.30
CA PHE A 58 -0.24 -5.71 -11.71
C PHE A 58 -0.95 -6.99 -11.23
N GLY A 59 -0.20 -8.10 -11.23
CA GLY A 59 -0.75 -9.43 -10.96
C GLY A 59 -0.79 -9.82 -9.48
N VAL A 60 -0.32 -8.97 -8.56
CA VAL A 60 -0.33 -9.25 -7.11
C VAL A 60 -1.03 -8.10 -6.42
N GLY A 61 -1.86 -8.42 -5.44
CA GLY A 61 -2.67 -7.45 -4.71
C GLY A 61 -2.92 -7.89 -3.28
N THR A 62 -3.74 -7.08 -2.60
CA THR A 62 -4.14 -7.30 -1.21
C THR A 62 -5.65 -7.25 -1.11
N VAL A 63 -6.24 -8.21 -0.40
CA VAL A 63 -7.66 -8.18 -0.05
C VAL A 63 -7.89 -7.01 0.89
N ALA A 64 -8.89 -6.19 0.61
CA ALA A 64 -9.32 -5.09 1.44
C ALA A 64 -10.66 -5.44 2.08
N ARG A 65 -10.70 -5.47 3.41
CA ARG A 65 -11.92 -5.70 4.19
C ARG A 65 -12.49 -4.38 4.68
N ILE A 66 -13.76 -4.11 4.40
CA ILE A 66 -14.41 -2.85 4.80
C ILE A 66 -14.61 -2.82 6.32
N ALA A 67 -13.97 -1.86 6.99
CA ALA A 67 -14.07 -1.63 8.43
C ALA A 67 -15.20 -0.64 8.78
N SER A 68 -15.37 0.41 7.99
CA SER A 68 -16.45 1.39 8.16
C SER A 68 -16.91 1.93 6.81
N VAL A 69 -18.17 2.35 6.74
CA VAL A 69 -18.77 2.95 5.54
C VAL A 69 -19.79 4.02 5.93
N GLU A 70 -19.71 5.16 5.25
CA GLU A 70 -20.63 6.29 5.35
C GLU A 70 -21.15 6.63 3.95
N ILE A 71 -22.46 6.63 3.80
CA ILE A 71 -23.12 6.91 2.51
C ILE A 71 -23.67 8.33 2.57
N GLY A 72 -23.09 9.22 1.77
CA GLY A 72 -23.55 10.60 1.60
C GLY A 72 -24.30 10.82 0.29
N GLU A 73 -24.73 12.06 0.05
CA GLU A 73 -25.33 12.45 -1.23
C GLU A 73 -24.26 12.47 -2.34
N GLY A 74 -24.26 11.43 -3.18
CA GLY A 74 -23.42 11.36 -4.39
C GLY A 74 -22.01 10.78 -4.18
N SER A 75 -21.62 10.40 -2.96
CA SER A 75 -20.37 9.66 -2.73
C SER A 75 -20.46 8.73 -1.52
N ILE A 76 -19.72 7.63 -1.57
CA ILE A 76 -19.51 6.71 -0.45
C ILE A 76 -18.12 6.97 0.11
N VAL A 77 -18.02 7.22 1.41
CA VAL A 77 -16.75 7.29 2.14
C VAL A 77 -16.60 6.00 2.92
N LEU A 78 -15.46 5.33 2.83
CA LEU A 78 -15.22 4.10 3.57
C LEU A 78 -13.77 4.01 4.03
N VAL A 79 -13.55 3.22 5.08
CA VAL A 79 -12.22 2.77 5.47
C VAL A 79 -12.20 1.26 5.34
N ALA A 80 -11.28 0.75 4.53
CA ALA A 80 -10.95 -0.67 4.48
C ALA A 80 -9.57 -0.91 5.13
N VAL A 81 -9.27 -2.16 5.46
CA VAL A 81 -7.96 -2.58 5.97
C VAL A 81 -7.46 -3.72 5.08
N GLY A 82 -6.19 -3.66 4.69
CA GLY A 82 -5.54 -4.76 3.96
C GLY A 82 -5.45 -6.01 4.82
N THR A 83 -5.80 -7.17 4.27
CA THR A 83 -5.68 -8.46 4.93
C THR A 83 -4.71 -9.35 4.17
N ASP A 84 -5.21 -10.27 3.37
CA ASP A 84 -4.43 -11.33 2.75
C ASP A 84 -3.89 -10.88 1.40
N ARG A 85 -2.70 -11.36 1.05
CA ARG A 85 -2.17 -11.15 -0.29
C ARG A 85 -2.76 -12.17 -1.25
N PHE A 86 -2.87 -11.79 -2.51
CA PHE A 86 -3.28 -12.70 -3.56
C PHE A 86 -2.51 -12.46 -4.86
N GLU A 87 -2.49 -13.48 -5.71
CA GLU A 87 -2.12 -13.37 -7.11
C GLU A 87 -3.37 -13.45 -8.00
N VAL A 88 -3.45 -12.59 -9.02
CA VAL A 88 -4.49 -12.64 -10.05
C VAL A 88 -4.20 -13.80 -11.00
N VAL A 89 -5.09 -14.79 -11.02
CA VAL A 89 -5.02 -15.93 -11.93
C VAL A 89 -5.54 -15.54 -13.31
N ARG A 90 -6.69 -14.84 -13.34
CA ARG A 90 -7.23 -14.25 -14.58
C ARG A 90 -8.21 -13.12 -14.28
N TRP A 91 -8.20 -12.13 -15.17
CA TRP A 91 -9.22 -11.09 -15.21
C TRP A 91 -10.51 -11.63 -15.84
N LEU A 92 -11.64 -11.22 -15.26
CA LEU A 92 -12.98 -11.45 -15.77
C LEU A 92 -13.47 -10.17 -16.47
N GLY A 93 -14.75 -10.13 -16.87
CA GLY A 93 -15.33 -8.92 -17.46
C GLY A 93 -15.33 -7.73 -16.50
N ASP A 94 -15.07 -6.54 -17.04
CA ASP A 94 -14.99 -5.28 -16.30
C ASP A 94 -16.35 -4.57 -16.13
N ASP A 95 -17.43 -5.11 -16.71
CA ASP A 95 -18.79 -4.59 -16.58
C ASP A 95 -19.59 -5.42 -15.57
N PRO A 96 -20.23 -4.81 -14.54
CA PRO A 96 -20.27 -3.37 -14.25
C PRO A 96 -19.04 -2.82 -13.52
N PHE A 97 -18.12 -3.68 -13.07
CA PHE A 97 -16.85 -3.30 -12.44
C PHE A 97 -15.80 -4.41 -12.64
N PRO A 98 -14.49 -4.11 -12.52
CA PRO A 98 -13.43 -5.11 -12.65
C PRO A 98 -13.59 -6.28 -11.69
N ARG A 99 -13.39 -7.50 -12.19
CA ARG A 99 -13.41 -8.73 -11.39
C ARG A 99 -12.25 -9.63 -11.79
N ALA A 100 -11.77 -10.43 -10.85
CA ALA A 100 -10.73 -11.41 -11.11
C ALA A 100 -10.97 -12.72 -10.37
N GLU A 101 -10.45 -13.81 -10.94
CA GLU A 101 -10.14 -15.01 -10.18
C GLU A 101 -8.76 -14.84 -9.57
N VAL A 102 -8.67 -15.10 -8.28
CA VAL A 102 -7.46 -14.86 -7.49
C VAL A 102 -7.07 -16.14 -6.75
N ARG A 103 -5.77 -16.26 -6.48
CA ARG A 103 -5.17 -17.30 -5.68
C ARG A 103 -4.55 -16.64 -4.46
N GLU A 104 -5.02 -17.03 -3.28
CA GLU A 104 -4.48 -16.54 -2.02
C GLU A 104 -3.00 -16.92 -1.86
N LEU A 105 -2.22 -16.01 -1.28
CA LEU A 105 -0.85 -16.24 -0.89
C LEU A 105 -0.81 -16.40 0.62
N ALA A 106 -0.31 -17.54 1.08
CA ALA A 106 -0.31 -17.88 2.50
C ALA A 106 0.41 -16.81 3.34
N PRO A 107 -0.10 -16.52 4.56
CA PRO A 107 0.57 -15.65 5.49
C PRO A 107 1.91 -16.26 5.91
N TRP A 108 2.83 -15.40 6.33
CA TRP A 108 4.15 -15.83 6.78
C TRP A 108 4.19 -16.00 8.29
N ALA A 109 4.93 -17.01 8.72
CA ALA A 109 5.44 -17.08 10.08
C ALA A 109 6.87 -16.52 10.07
N LEU A 110 7.17 -15.65 11.04
CA LEU A 110 8.52 -15.14 11.24
C LEU A 110 9.26 -16.03 12.24
N ASP A 111 10.54 -16.29 11.96
CA ASP A 111 11.44 -16.91 12.91
C ASP A 111 12.25 -15.86 13.71
N ALA A 112 13.07 -16.31 14.66
CA ALA A 112 13.84 -15.40 15.49
C ALA A 112 14.83 -14.50 14.70
N PRO A 113 15.56 -15.01 13.69
CA PRO A 113 16.32 -14.17 12.76
C PRO A 113 15.49 -13.09 12.06
N ASP A 114 14.31 -13.45 11.53
CA ASP A 114 13.42 -12.48 10.86
C ASP A 114 12.98 -11.37 11.82
N ILE A 115 12.65 -11.72 13.07
CA ILE A 115 12.23 -10.75 14.09
C ILE A 115 13.37 -9.78 14.44
N ALA A 116 14.61 -10.27 14.55
CA ALA A 116 15.75 -9.41 14.81
C ALA A 116 16.01 -8.44 13.64
N ALA A 117 15.95 -8.94 12.40
CA ALA A 117 16.11 -8.12 11.21
C ALA A 117 14.96 -7.12 11.01
N LEU A 118 13.73 -7.46 11.42
CA LEU A 118 12.59 -6.55 11.44
C LEU A 118 12.83 -5.36 12.37
N ALA A 119 13.40 -5.57 13.56
CA ALA A 119 13.71 -4.47 14.48
C ALA A 119 14.72 -3.49 13.88
N ASP A 120 15.76 -3.99 13.20
CA ASP A 120 16.75 -3.17 12.51
C ASP A 120 16.14 -2.39 11.33
N ALA A 121 15.27 -3.04 10.55
CA ALA A 121 14.56 -2.41 9.44
C ALA A 121 13.59 -1.32 9.93
N GLU A 122 12.84 -1.58 11.03
CA GLU A 122 11.94 -0.60 11.64
C GLU A 122 12.70 0.64 12.12
N ALA A 123 13.84 0.46 12.78
CA ALA A 123 14.69 1.58 13.21
C ALA A 123 15.14 2.46 12.04
N LEU A 124 15.55 1.85 10.93
CA LEU A 124 15.92 2.56 9.70
C LEU A 124 14.73 3.33 9.09
N VAL A 125 13.56 2.69 8.99
CA VAL A 125 12.35 3.32 8.45
C VAL A 125 11.94 4.52 9.29
N ARG A 126 11.87 4.37 10.61
CA ARG A 126 11.52 5.47 11.52
C ARG A 126 12.54 6.61 11.46
N ALA A 127 13.83 6.31 11.45
CA ALA A 127 14.87 7.33 11.31
C ALA A 127 14.77 8.09 9.98
N THR A 128 14.36 7.42 8.89
CA THR A 128 14.13 8.04 7.58
C THR A 128 12.88 8.90 7.60
N LEU A 129 11.78 8.43 8.21
CA LEU A 129 10.57 9.24 8.40
C LEU A 129 10.83 10.48 9.23
N THR A 130 11.57 10.39 10.34
CA THR A 130 11.92 11.56 11.17
C THR A 130 12.62 12.63 10.33
N ARG A 131 13.63 12.25 9.55
CA ARG A 131 14.37 13.19 8.71
C ARG A 131 13.50 13.75 7.59
N ALA A 132 12.72 12.90 6.94
CA ALA A 132 11.79 13.34 5.90
C ALA A 132 10.66 14.23 6.43
N SER A 133 10.28 14.11 7.71
CA SER A 133 9.22 14.93 8.31
C SER A 133 9.63 16.39 8.55
N GLU A 134 10.93 16.68 8.60
CA GLU A 134 11.45 18.05 8.68
C GLU A 134 11.20 18.84 7.38
N PHE A 135 10.76 18.13 6.35
CA PHE A 135 11.03 18.46 4.96
C PHE A 135 9.76 18.33 4.10
N VAL A 136 8.95 17.30 4.32
CA VAL A 136 7.67 17.09 3.63
C VAL A 136 6.59 16.65 4.61
N GLU A 137 5.34 16.96 4.28
CA GLU A 137 4.21 16.38 5.00
C GLU A 137 4.08 14.89 4.64
N LEU A 138 4.27 14.04 5.64
CA LEU A 138 4.20 12.59 5.48
C LEU A 138 2.83 12.06 5.87
N ARG A 139 2.43 10.99 5.19
CA ARG A 139 1.19 10.26 5.51
C ARG A 139 1.21 9.66 6.93
N TRP A 140 2.39 9.26 7.39
CA TRP A 140 2.59 8.54 8.64
C TRP A 140 3.57 9.30 9.53
N SER A 141 3.22 9.39 10.82
CA SER A 141 4.13 9.90 11.84
C SER A 141 5.25 8.88 12.09
N PRO A 142 6.50 9.32 12.34
CA PRO A 142 7.58 8.45 12.77
C PRO A 142 7.27 7.66 14.06
N ASP A 143 6.34 8.15 14.88
CA ASP A 143 5.92 7.57 16.16
C ASP A 143 4.61 6.77 16.07
N VAL A 144 4.13 6.47 14.86
CA VAL A 144 2.91 5.69 14.68
C VAL A 144 3.02 4.33 15.40
N GLU A 145 1.98 4.00 16.17
CA GLU A 145 1.87 2.72 16.85
C GLU A 145 1.60 1.61 15.83
N LEU A 146 2.35 0.52 15.95
CA LEU A 146 2.26 -0.65 15.08
C LEU A 146 1.86 -1.89 15.89
N SER A 147 1.40 -2.92 15.20
CA SER A 147 0.99 -4.20 15.78
C SER A 147 2.10 -4.82 16.64
N GLU A 148 1.68 -5.52 17.69
CA GLU A 148 2.57 -6.37 18.50
C GLU A 148 2.83 -7.73 17.83
N ASP A 149 1.96 -8.16 16.92
CA ASP A 149 2.17 -9.38 16.14
C ASP A 149 3.29 -9.15 15.11
N PRO A 150 4.37 -9.96 15.12
CA PRO A 150 5.51 -9.75 14.22
C PRO A 150 5.17 -9.83 12.72
N ALA A 151 4.21 -10.67 12.33
CA ALA A 151 3.85 -10.84 10.93
C ALA A 151 3.05 -9.63 10.42
N ASP A 152 2.12 -9.12 11.22
CA ASP A 152 1.41 -7.87 10.91
C ASP A 152 2.37 -6.68 10.94
N ARG A 153 3.25 -6.62 11.95
CA ARG A 153 4.22 -5.55 12.12
C ARG A 153 5.17 -5.45 10.94
N LEU A 154 5.62 -6.57 10.38
CA LEU A 154 6.44 -6.61 9.17
C LEU A 154 5.81 -5.81 8.02
N TRP A 155 4.52 -6.06 7.74
CA TRP A 155 3.80 -5.36 6.68
C TRP A 155 3.53 -3.90 7.01
N GLN A 156 3.26 -3.58 8.29
CA GLN A 156 3.04 -2.21 8.70
C GLN A 156 4.31 -1.37 8.65
N VAL A 157 5.47 -1.92 9.04
CA VAL A 157 6.77 -1.25 8.88
C VAL A 157 7.04 -0.97 7.39
N ALA A 158 6.77 -1.95 6.51
CA ALA A 158 6.85 -1.74 5.07
C ALA A 158 5.86 -0.67 4.55
N GLY A 159 4.65 -0.59 5.13
CA GLY A 159 3.61 0.35 4.72
C GLY A 159 3.80 1.79 5.19
N ILE A 160 4.52 1.99 6.29
CA ILE A 160 4.87 3.34 6.75
C ILE A 160 6.14 3.86 6.08
N ALA A 161 6.94 3.00 5.45
CA ALA A 161 8.17 3.41 4.78
C ALA A 161 7.88 4.47 3.69
N PRO A 162 8.69 5.56 3.60
CA PRO A 162 8.45 6.69 2.70
C PRO A 162 8.86 6.34 1.26
N LEU A 163 8.20 5.33 0.69
CA LEU A 163 8.53 4.70 -0.58
C LEU A 163 7.49 5.01 -1.66
N GLY A 164 7.94 5.00 -2.93
CA GLY A 164 7.04 5.13 -4.07
C GLY A 164 6.17 3.88 -4.28
N SER A 165 5.13 3.99 -5.09
CA SER A 165 4.19 2.86 -5.31
C SER A 165 4.84 1.64 -5.95
N LEU A 166 5.84 1.82 -6.82
CA LEU A 166 6.58 0.70 -7.42
C LEU A 166 7.47 -0.01 -6.40
N ASP A 167 8.14 0.75 -5.53
CA ASP A 167 8.97 0.23 -4.44
C ASP A 167 8.09 -0.56 -3.45
N GLN A 168 6.93 0.00 -3.06
CA GLN A 168 5.93 -0.71 -2.24
C GLN A 168 5.40 -1.97 -2.92
N TYR A 169 5.23 -1.94 -4.25
CA TYR A 169 4.81 -3.12 -5.00
C TYR A 169 5.87 -4.21 -5.03
N ALA A 170 7.15 -3.84 -5.10
CA ALA A 170 8.26 -4.78 -4.95
C ALA A 170 8.22 -5.46 -3.57
N LEU A 171 7.95 -4.71 -2.50
CA LEU A 171 7.75 -5.28 -1.16
C LEU A 171 6.57 -6.26 -1.12
N LEU A 172 5.41 -5.86 -1.65
CA LEU A 172 4.20 -6.71 -1.69
C LEU A 172 4.45 -8.06 -2.37
N ARG A 173 5.28 -8.07 -3.42
CA ARG A 173 5.62 -9.26 -4.22
C ARG A 173 6.65 -10.19 -3.61
N SER A 174 7.29 -9.80 -2.52
CA SER A 174 8.29 -10.63 -1.85
C SER A 174 7.72 -12.00 -1.54
N ARG A 175 8.54 -13.05 -1.66
CA ARG A 175 8.14 -14.46 -1.51
C ARG A 175 8.44 -14.99 -0.11
N THR A 176 9.33 -14.34 0.62
CA THR A 176 9.69 -14.68 2.01
C THR A 176 9.83 -13.41 2.86
N PRO A 177 9.74 -13.52 4.20
CA PRO A 177 10.02 -12.42 5.12
C PRO A 177 11.42 -11.82 4.91
N ALA A 178 12.45 -12.67 4.79
CA ALA A 178 13.82 -12.24 4.55
C ALA A 178 13.99 -11.45 3.24
N GLU A 179 13.30 -11.84 2.16
CA GLU A 179 13.30 -11.08 0.89
C GLU A 179 12.66 -9.71 1.09
N LEU A 180 11.51 -9.64 1.77
CA LEU A 180 10.85 -8.38 2.08
C LEU A 180 11.75 -7.45 2.90
N LEU A 181 12.36 -7.97 3.97
CA LEU A 181 13.23 -7.19 4.84
C LEU A 181 14.45 -6.65 4.10
N ALA A 182 15.07 -7.48 3.25
CA ALA A 182 16.20 -7.05 2.44
C ALA A 182 15.81 -5.92 1.48
N THR A 183 14.71 -6.09 0.73
CA THR A 183 14.20 -5.06 -0.19
C THR A 183 13.78 -3.80 0.56
N LEU A 184 13.13 -3.92 1.72
CA LEU A 184 12.72 -2.79 2.54
C LEU A 184 13.92 -1.94 2.97
N VAL A 185 14.99 -2.59 3.44
CA VAL A 185 16.22 -1.90 3.84
C VAL A 185 16.89 -1.21 2.66
N GLU A 186 16.98 -1.89 1.51
CA GLU A 186 17.57 -1.34 0.29
C GLU A 186 16.79 -0.11 -0.20
N GLU A 187 15.48 -0.24 -0.39
CA GLU A 187 14.63 0.83 -0.90
C GLU A 187 14.53 2.01 0.06
N THR A 188 14.51 1.76 1.38
CA THR A 188 14.50 2.84 2.37
C THR A 188 15.78 3.65 2.33
N ARG A 189 16.96 3.00 2.18
CA ARG A 189 18.23 3.72 2.00
C ARG A 189 18.26 4.50 0.70
N ALA A 190 17.75 3.94 -0.39
CA ALA A 190 17.69 4.62 -1.68
C ALA A 190 16.75 5.84 -1.63
N ALA A 191 15.60 5.72 -0.96
CA ALA A 191 14.67 6.82 -0.74
C ALA A 191 15.30 7.92 0.12
N ASP A 192 16.03 7.54 1.15
CA ASP A 192 16.71 8.47 2.04
C ASP A 192 17.76 9.33 1.32
N VAL A 193 18.55 8.73 0.43
CA VAL A 193 19.50 9.47 -0.42
C VAL A 193 18.75 10.42 -1.36
N ARG A 194 17.62 10.02 -1.96
CA ARG A 194 16.83 10.90 -2.83
C ARG A 194 16.25 12.10 -2.08
N LEU A 195 15.72 11.85 -0.89
CA LEU A 195 15.14 12.87 -0.02
C LEU A 195 16.18 13.85 0.51
N THR A 196 17.43 13.42 0.69
CA THR A 196 18.52 14.30 1.13
C THR A 196 19.26 14.98 -0.03
N ALA A 197 19.35 14.32 -1.19
CA ALA A 197 20.09 14.81 -2.36
C ALA A 197 19.31 15.82 -3.21
N GLY A 198 17.99 15.65 -3.38
CA GLY A 198 17.16 16.63 -4.11
C GLY A 198 17.14 18.03 -3.48
N TRP A 199 17.80 18.18 -2.33
CA TRP A 199 17.76 19.32 -1.42
C TRP A 199 19.12 19.98 -1.23
N ALA A 200 20.19 19.33 -1.69
CA ALA A 200 21.47 20.00 -1.86
C ALA A 200 21.39 20.97 -3.04
N ASP A 201 20.64 20.59 -4.09
CA ASP A 201 20.40 21.40 -5.29
C ASP A 201 19.55 22.65 -4.97
N ASP A 202 18.45 22.50 -4.21
CA ASP A 202 17.56 23.62 -3.86
C ASP A 202 18.17 24.67 -2.92
N ARG A 203 19.31 24.38 -2.26
CA ARG A 203 20.03 25.34 -1.39
C ARG A 203 21.08 26.15 -2.12
N GLU A 204 21.54 25.71 -3.30
CA GLU A 204 22.50 26.48 -4.11
C GLU A 204 21.82 27.64 -4.87
N ASP A 205 20.49 27.59 -5.06
CA ASP A 205 19.74 28.64 -5.76
C ASP A 205 19.37 29.86 -4.88
N ASP A 206 19.49 29.78 -3.55
CA ASP A 206 19.12 30.88 -2.62
C ASP A 206 20.34 31.73 -2.18
N ASP A 207 21.57 31.30 -2.50
CA ASP A 207 22.81 32.00 -2.09
C ASP A 207 23.33 33.00 -3.15
N ASP A 208 22.66 33.11 -4.31
CA ASP A 208 23.07 33.99 -5.43
C ASP A 208 22.26 35.31 -5.50
N LEU A 209 21.53 35.66 -4.42
CA LEU A 209 20.83 36.93 -4.26
C LEU A 209 21.24 37.67 -2.97
N THR A 210 22.53 38.01 -2.84
CA THR A 210 22.98 39.09 -1.93
C THR A 210 23.95 40.07 -2.56
#